data_AF-A0A7R9TBY5-F1
#
_entry.id   AF-A0A7R9TBY5-F1
#
_cell.length_a   1.000
_cell.length_b   1.000
_cell.length_c   1.000
_cell.angle_alpha   90.00
_cell.angle_beta   90.00
_cell.angle_gamma   90.00
#
_symmetry.space_group_name_H-M   'P 1'
#
loop_
_entity.id
_entity.type
_entity.pdbx_description
1 polymer ?
#
loop_
_entity_poly.entity_id
_entity_poly.type
_entity_poly.pdbx_seq_one_letter_code
_entity_poly.pdbx_strand_id
1 'polypeptide(L)'
;WEGGAGMEGADRPWWRSPMGVAGALAGVAVKASIGAAALGVTLVAALAVFQRKIMYFPQAGTIPPPPERLKAPYNEIEDVEVVTEDGVRIKLWYWAAQEGARGFVTPETAKSREKTAMLLFHGNAGSRADRAQWALQLRQLHGVAVCLVDYRGYGGSEGEPTEAGMRADSRAALKWLRETKRPEKIVLLGESIGTCVSVALAEEEGPGGVDALILNAALTSITEVAASIYPFLKPCLKLLLRDKWDSLGKINKVRPRTEPCQHATRRWRVSRARRSALGCESGSRPCVLRSAAPMERRTRARASCCVVCGRRGTAANG
;
A
#
# COMPACT_ATOMS: atom_id res chain seq x y z
N TRP A 1 -90.98 -7.94 34.43
CA TRP A 1 -90.64 -6.81 33.55
C TRP A 1 -89.36 -6.21 34.10
N GLU A 2 -88.24 -6.95 33.99
CA GLU A 2 -87.30 -6.88 32.85
C GLU A 2 -86.70 -5.46 32.79
N GLY A 3 -85.42 -5.21 33.00
CA GLY A 3 -84.23 -6.01 32.76
C GLY A 3 -83.24 -5.05 32.06
N GLY A 4 -82.00 -4.95 32.54
CA GLY A 4 -80.94 -4.21 31.83
C GLY A 4 -80.24 -3.09 32.60
N ALA A 5 -79.77 -3.36 33.82
CA ALA A 5 -78.63 -2.64 34.38
C ALA A 5 -77.38 -3.49 34.13
N GLY A 6 -76.59 -3.16 33.12
CA GLY A 6 -75.31 -3.81 32.87
C GLY A 6 -74.79 -3.60 31.44
N MET A 7 -73.54 -3.15 31.37
CA MET A 7 -72.68 -3.02 30.18
C MET A 7 -72.60 -1.65 29.46
N GLU A 8 -72.39 -0.55 30.19
CA GLU A 8 -71.56 0.55 29.67
C GLU A 8 -70.12 0.41 30.18
N GLY A 9 -69.44 -0.56 29.60
CA GLY A 9 -68.04 -0.87 29.88
C GLY A 9 -67.50 -1.80 28.82
N ALA A 10 -67.91 -1.60 27.56
CA ALA A 10 -67.25 -2.25 26.45
C ALA A 10 -65.84 -1.65 26.37
N ASP A 11 -64.87 -2.37 26.93
CA ASP A 11 -63.44 -2.20 26.68
C ASP A 11 -63.25 -2.01 25.19
N ARG A 12 -63.17 -0.74 24.74
CA ARG A 12 -62.98 -0.45 23.33
C ARG A 12 -61.62 -1.04 22.98
N PRO A 13 -61.54 -1.94 22.00
CA PRO A 13 -60.29 -2.58 21.69
C PRO A 13 -59.21 -1.53 21.40
N TRP A 14 -58.03 -1.69 22.00
CA TRP A 14 -56.98 -0.67 22.01
C TRP A 14 -56.62 -0.12 20.62
N TRP A 15 -56.81 -0.92 19.55
CA TRP A 15 -56.60 -0.55 18.15
C TRP A 15 -57.64 0.45 17.57
N ARG A 16 -58.71 0.77 18.30
CA ARG A 16 -59.69 1.81 17.93
C ARG A 16 -59.45 3.16 18.61
N SER A 17 -58.45 3.27 19.49
CA SER A 17 -58.05 4.54 20.10
C SER A 17 -56.79 5.10 19.40
N PRO A 18 -56.75 6.40 19.02
CA PRO A 18 -55.56 7.00 18.42
C PRO A 18 -54.30 6.84 19.29
N MET A 19 -54.48 6.87 20.62
CA MET A 19 -53.41 6.68 21.59
C MET A 19 -52.89 5.22 21.63
N GLY A 20 -53.76 4.22 21.50
CA GLY A 20 -53.35 2.80 21.47
C GLY A 20 -52.63 2.42 20.18
N VAL A 21 -53.05 2.97 19.03
CA VAL A 21 -52.35 2.80 17.76
C VAL A 21 -50.97 3.49 17.79
N ALA A 22 -50.89 4.70 18.33
CA ALA A 22 -49.61 5.41 18.47
C ALA A 22 -48.62 4.67 19.40
N GLY A 23 -49.08 4.13 20.53
CA GLY A 23 -48.25 3.34 21.44
C GLY A 23 -47.72 2.04 20.82
N ALA A 24 -48.55 1.33 20.04
CA ALA A 24 -48.12 0.14 19.31
C ALA A 24 -47.08 0.45 18.22
N LEU A 25 -47.31 1.52 17.44
CA LEU A 25 -46.35 2.00 16.44
C LEU A 25 -45.02 2.44 17.08
N ALA A 26 -45.06 3.12 18.22
CA ALA A 26 -43.87 3.48 18.99
C ALA A 26 -43.11 2.24 19.47
N GLY A 27 -43.82 1.22 19.98
CA GLY A 27 -43.22 -0.05 20.39
C GLY A 27 -42.54 -0.82 19.25
N VAL A 28 -43.15 -0.81 18.05
CA VAL A 28 -42.55 -1.39 16.83
C VAL A 28 -41.31 -0.60 16.41
N ALA A 29 -41.38 0.73 16.42
CA ALA A 29 -40.26 1.60 16.09
C ALA A 29 -39.06 1.38 17.02
N VAL A 30 -39.29 1.31 18.33
CA VAL A 30 -38.23 1.05 19.33
C VAL A 30 -37.56 -0.31 19.09
N LYS A 31 -38.33 -1.37 18.86
CA LYS A 31 -37.78 -2.71 18.56
C LYS A 31 -36.98 -2.72 17.26
N ALA A 32 -37.47 -2.03 16.22
CA ALA A 32 -36.75 -1.89 14.95
C ALA A 32 -35.44 -1.11 15.14
N SER A 33 -35.43 -0.04 15.93
CA SER A 33 -34.22 0.73 16.25
C SER A 33 -33.18 -0.10 17.01
N ILE A 34 -33.60 -0.88 18.01
CA ILE A 34 -32.71 -1.79 18.75
C ILE A 34 -32.12 -2.85 17.81
N GLY A 35 -32.95 -3.45 16.97
CA GLY A 35 -32.51 -4.44 15.97
C GLY A 35 -31.48 -3.85 14.99
N ALA A 36 -31.74 -2.64 14.48
CA ALA A 36 -30.82 -1.94 13.58
C ALA A 36 -29.48 -1.60 14.28
N ALA A 37 -29.53 -1.16 15.55
CA ALA A 37 -28.34 -0.87 16.33
C ALA A 37 -27.51 -2.14 16.59
N ALA A 38 -28.15 -3.24 16.98
CA ALA A 38 -27.49 -4.52 17.21
C ALA A 38 -26.83 -5.07 15.92
N LEU A 39 -27.51 -4.96 14.78
CA LEU A 39 -26.96 -5.30 13.47
C LEU A 39 -25.75 -4.42 13.14
N GLY A 40 -25.86 -3.10 13.34
CA GLY A 40 -24.77 -2.15 13.13
C GLY A 40 -23.53 -2.48 13.96
N VAL A 41 -23.70 -2.74 15.25
CA VAL A 41 -22.60 -3.14 16.16
C VAL A 41 -21.97 -4.45 15.68
N THR A 42 -22.79 -5.43 15.31
CA THR A 42 -22.30 -6.73 14.82
C THR A 42 -21.47 -6.58 13.54
N LEU A 43 -21.93 -5.76 12.59
CA LEU A 43 -21.20 -5.49 11.35
C LEU A 43 -19.87 -4.76 11.60
N VAL A 44 -19.85 -3.78 12.50
CA VAL A 44 -18.62 -3.07 12.87
C VAL A 44 -17.64 -4.02 13.58
N ALA A 45 -18.12 -4.86 14.48
CA ALA A 45 -17.29 -5.87 15.14
C ALA A 45 -16.72 -6.88 14.13
N ALA A 46 -17.54 -7.36 13.20
CA ALA A 46 -17.10 -8.23 12.11
C ALA A 46 -16.03 -7.55 11.24
N LEU A 47 -16.23 -6.29 10.83
CA LEU A 47 -15.22 -5.53 10.09
C LEU A 47 -13.93 -5.35 10.90
N ALA A 48 -14.02 -5.09 12.20
CA ALA A 48 -12.86 -4.95 13.07
C ALA A 48 -12.00 -6.24 13.11
N VAL A 49 -12.64 -7.41 13.10
CA VAL A 49 -11.98 -8.72 13.15
C VAL A 49 -11.49 -9.17 11.76
N PHE A 50 -12.32 -9.01 10.73
CA PHE A 50 -12.07 -9.60 9.40
C PHE A 50 -11.44 -8.66 8.39
N GLN A 51 -11.35 -7.34 8.63
CA GLN A 51 -10.84 -6.39 7.64
C GLN A 51 -9.46 -6.77 7.07
N ARG A 52 -8.55 -7.31 7.89
CA ARG A 52 -7.20 -7.68 7.44
C ARG A 52 -7.21 -8.88 6.50
N LYS A 53 -8.14 -9.81 6.65
CA LYS A 53 -8.33 -10.94 5.74
C LYS A 53 -8.94 -10.54 4.39
N ILE A 54 -9.65 -9.41 4.36
CA ILE A 54 -10.21 -8.84 3.12
C ILE A 54 -9.18 -7.91 2.45
N MET A 55 -8.31 -7.29 3.25
CA MET A 55 -7.33 -6.33 2.80
C MET A 55 -6.06 -6.99 2.28
N TYR A 56 -5.54 -8.00 2.99
CA TYR A 56 -4.31 -8.69 2.65
C TYR A 56 -4.61 -10.08 2.11
N PHE A 57 -3.95 -10.43 1.01
CA PHE A 57 -4.06 -11.76 0.41
C PHE A 57 -2.71 -12.48 0.48
N PRO A 58 -2.25 -12.85 1.70
CA PRO A 58 -0.97 -13.51 1.88
C PRO A 58 -0.92 -14.83 1.11
N GLN A 59 0.14 -15.01 0.34
CA GLN A 59 0.50 -16.32 -0.18
C GLN A 59 1.27 -17.06 0.92
N ALA A 60 0.52 -17.63 1.86
CA ALA A 60 1.08 -18.47 2.92
C ALA A 60 1.54 -19.80 2.32
N GLY A 61 2.76 -20.21 2.65
CA GLY A 61 3.34 -21.47 2.18
C GLY A 61 4.85 -21.40 2.03
N THR A 62 5.50 -22.56 2.09
CA THR A 62 6.93 -22.67 1.80
C THR A 62 7.15 -22.42 0.31
N ILE A 63 7.82 -21.32 0.00
CA ILE A 63 8.35 -21.11 -1.35
C ILE A 63 9.52 -22.07 -1.52
N PRO A 64 9.50 -22.96 -2.54
CA PRO A 64 10.64 -23.81 -2.81
C PRO A 64 11.86 -22.94 -3.12
N PRO A 65 13.07 -23.42 -2.78
CA PRO A 65 14.28 -22.67 -3.00
C PRO A 65 14.39 -22.21 -4.47
N PRO A 66 15.02 -21.06 -4.73
CA PRO A 66 15.02 -20.43 -6.06
C PRO A 66 15.35 -21.34 -7.26
N PRO A 67 16.25 -22.34 -7.13
CA PRO A 67 16.57 -23.26 -8.24
C PRO A 67 15.38 -24.09 -8.75
N GLU A 68 14.40 -24.43 -7.90
CA GLU A 68 13.35 -25.39 -8.25
C GLU A 68 12.18 -24.77 -9.02
N ARG A 69 11.85 -23.49 -8.78
CA ARG A 69 10.63 -22.86 -9.34
C ARG A 69 10.85 -22.06 -10.61
N LEU A 70 12.09 -21.61 -10.89
CA LEU A 70 12.30 -20.48 -11.82
C LEU A 70 13.27 -20.74 -12.99
N LYS A 71 13.89 -21.92 -13.09
CA LYS A 71 14.68 -22.38 -14.27
C LYS A 71 15.71 -21.39 -14.88
N ALA A 72 16.27 -20.46 -14.10
CA ALA A 72 17.28 -19.47 -14.56
C ALA A 72 18.64 -19.68 -13.85
N PRO A 73 19.71 -18.95 -14.18
CA PRO A 73 21.00 -19.10 -13.51
C PRO A 73 20.92 -18.51 -12.09
N TYR A 74 20.55 -19.37 -11.14
CA TYR A 74 20.14 -19.02 -9.77
C TYR A 74 21.17 -19.40 -8.69
N ASN A 75 22.36 -19.85 -9.09
CA ASN A 75 23.51 -20.07 -8.19
C ASN A 75 24.03 -18.79 -7.52
N GLU A 76 23.48 -17.63 -7.86
CA GLU A 76 23.86 -16.31 -7.34
C GLU A 76 22.81 -15.70 -6.38
N ILE A 77 21.73 -16.42 -6.04
CA ILE A 77 20.80 -15.95 -5.00
C ILE A 77 21.25 -16.39 -3.63
N GLU A 78 21.27 -15.43 -2.72
CA GLU A 78 21.27 -15.67 -1.29
C GLU A 78 19.84 -15.70 -0.76
N ASP A 79 19.41 -16.85 -0.20
CA ASP A 79 18.16 -16.97 0.56
C ASP A 79 18.43 -16.58 2.01
N VAL A 80 17.82 -15.48 2.44
CA VAL A 80 18.18 -14.80 3.69
C VAL A 80 16.95 -14.72 4.57
N GLU A 81 17.15 -15.01 5.84
CA GLU A 81 16.16 -14.79 6.88
C GLU A 81 16.61 -13.64 7.78
N VAL A 82 15.71 -12.70 8.05
CA VAL A 82 15.97 -11.58 8.97
C VAL A 82 14.92 -11.57 10.06
N VAL A 83 15.37 -11.23 11.27
CA VAL A 83 14.49 -11.07 12.44
C VAL A 83 14.15 -9.60 12.57
N THR A 84 12.86 -9.31 12.60
CA THR A 84 12.34 -7.95 12.84
C THR A 84 12.52 -7.53 14.30
N GLU A 85 12.39 -6.23 14.56
CA GLU A 85 12.46 -5.65 15.91
C GLU A 85 11.41 -6.20 16.88
N ASP A 86 10.28 -6.71 16.36
CA ASP A 86 9.23 -7.37 17.14
C ASP A 86 9.33 -8.91 17.12
N GLY A 87 10.47 -9.46 16.69
CA GLY A 87 10.81 -10.88 16.82
C GLY A 87 10.23 -11.80 15.73
N VAL A 88 9.58 -11.24 14.70
CA VAL A 88 9.03 -11.99 13.57
C VAL A 88 10.13 -12.29 12.55
N ARG A 89 10.24 -13.54 12.11
CA ARG A 89 11.16 -13.93 11.03
C ARG A 89 10.54 -13.69 9.67
N ILE A 90 11.23 -12.94 8.83
CA ILE A 90 10.85 -12.71 7.44
C ILE A 90 11.96 -13.17 6.51
N LYS A 91 11.58 -13.52 5.28
CA LYS A 91 12.49 -14.04 4.27
C LYS A 91 12.66 -13.07 3.12
N LEU A 92 13.87 -13.04 2.58
CA LEU A 92 14.21 -12.22 1.42
C LEU A 92 15.17 -12.97 0.50
N TRP A 93 15.15 -12.62 -0.78
CA TRP A 93 16.14 -13.07 -1.75
C TRP A 93 17.03 -11.91 -2.15
N TYR A 94 18.34 -12.14 -2.11
CA TYR A 94 19.33 -11.16 -2.52
C TYR A 94 20.11 -11.65 -3.72
N TRP A 95 20.19 -10.80 -4.74
CA TRP A 95 21.15 -10.91 -5.83
C TRP A 95 22.18 -9.80 -5.73
N ALA A 96 23.46 -10.17 -5.78
CA ALA A 96 24.54 -9.21 -5.94
C ALA A 96 24.42 -8.45 -7.28
N ALA A 97 25.05 -7.28 -7.35
CA ALA A 97 25.20 -6.55 -8.60
C ALA A 97 25.86 -7.44 -9.68
N GLN A 98 25.57 -7.15 -10.96
CA GLN A 98 26.12 -7.90 -12.08
C GLN A 98 26.86 -6.95 -13.02
N GLU A 99 28.04 -7.37 -13.47
CA GLU A 99 28.74 -6.74 -14.57
C GLU A 99 28.02 -6.97 -15.92
N GLY A 100 28.27 -6.09 -16.90
CA GLY A 100 27.73 -6.25 -18.25
C GLY A 100 26.23 -5.98 -18.39
N ALA A 101 25.70 -5.06 -17.57
CA ALA A 101 24.30 -4.66 -17.65
C ALA A 101 23.93 -4.18 -19.07
N ARG A 102 22.79 -4.64 -19.58
CA ARG A 102 22.37 -4.42 -20.98
C ARG A 102 21.77 -3.04 -21.26
N GLY A 103 21.51 -2.25 -20.21
CA GLY A 103 21.00 -0.88 -20.36
C GLY A 103 22.07 0.10 -20.86
N PHE A 104 21.70 1.37 -21.05
CA PHE A 104 22.68 2.42 -21.34
C PHE A 104 23.64 2.56 -20.15
N VAL A 105 24.88 2.10 -20.31
CA VAL A 105 25.93 2.13 -19.27
C VAL A 105 27.10 2.95 -19.80
N THR A 106 27.56 3.91 -19.02
CA THR A 106 28.85 4.57 -19.16
C THR A 106 29.81 4.03 -18.10
N PRO A 107 31.14 4.12 -18.27
CA PRO A 107 32.10 3.68 -17.25
C PRO A 107 31.83 4.27 -15.85
N GLU A 108 31.43 5.54 -15.78
CA GLU A 108 31.13 6.23 -14.52
C GLU A 108 29.85 5.70 -13.86
N THR A 109 28.84 5.38 -14.67
CA THR A 109 27.58 4.82 -14.17
C THR A 109 27.71 3.34 -13.79
N ALA A 110 28.62 2.58 -14.43
CA ALA A 110 28.91 1.19 -14.08
C ALA A 110 29.38 1.06 -12.62
N LYS A 111 30.42 1.82 -12.23
CA LYS A 111 30.97 1.82 -10.87
C LYS A 111 29.93 2.25 -9.82
N SER A 112 29.07 3.21 -10.17
CA SER A 112 27.97 3.62 -9.28
C SER A 112 26.89 2.54 -9.13
N ARG A 113 26.66 1.70 -10.14
CA ARG A 113 25.61 0.67 -10.14
C ARG A 113 25.99 -0.53 -9.29
N GLU A 114 27.25 -0.95 -9.33
CA GLU A 114 27.79 -2.01 -8.47
C GLU A 114 27.59 -1.72 -6.98
N LYS A 115 27.62 -0.43 -6.63
CA LYS A 115 27.43 0.07 -5.26
C LYS A 115 25.99 0.47 -4.95
N THR A 116 25.05 0.17 -5.85
CA THR A 116 23.63 0.45 -5.68
C THR A 116 22.88 -0.84 -5.40
N ALA A 117 22.02 -0.83 -4.37
CA ALA A 117 21.07 -1.90 -4.10
C ALA A 117 19.63 -1.40 -4.22
N MET A 118 18.79 -2.20 -4.86
CA MET A 118 17.36 -1.98 -4.99
C MET A 118 16.61 -2.89 -4.02
N LEU A 119 15.83 -2.30 -3.11
CA LEU A 119 14.94 -3.01 -2.21
C LEU A 119 13.54 -3.06 -2.83
N LEU A 120 13.12 -4.26 -3.26
CA LEU A 120 11.87 -4.51 -3.96
C LEU A 120 10.80 -5.03 -2.99
N PHE A 121 9.70 -4.30 -2.98
CA PHE A 121 8.52 -4.49 -2.15
C PHE A 121 7.34 -4.93 -3.03
N HIS A 122 6.98 -6.21 -2.99
CA HIS A 122 5.98 -6.80 -3.88
C HIS A 122 4.53 -6.36 -3.57
N GLY A 123 3.62 -6.62 -4.51
CA GLY A 123 2.18 -6.36 -4.37
C GLY A 123 1.41 -7.38 -3.52
N ASN A 124 0.15 -7.06 -3.21
CA ASN A 124 -0.66 -7.70 -2.16
C ASN A 124 -0.98 -9.20 -2.33
N ALA A 125 -0.99 -9.73 -3.55
CA ALA A 125 -1.39 -11.10 -3.86
C ALA A 125 -0.26 -11.83 -4.59
N GLY A 126 0.88 -11.96 -3.93
CA GLY A 126 2.02 -12.71 -4.44
C GLY A 126 3.20 -12.63 -3.48
N SER A 127 4.35 -13.10 -3.93
CA SER A 127 5.57 -13.22 -3.13
C SER A 127 6.85 -12.89 -3.91
N ARG A 128 8.01 -13.02 -3.26
CA ARG A 128 9.34 -12.89 -3.85
C ARG A 128 9.52 -13.84 -5.03
N ALA A 129 8.98 -15.05 -4.97
CA ALA A 129 9.04 -16.00 -6.08
C ALA A 129 8.30 -15.50 -7.33
N ASP A 130 7.12 -14.92 -7.16
CA ASP A 130 6.34 -14.40 -8.29
C ASP A 130 6.99 -13.15 -8.91
N ARG A 131 7.85 -12.44 -8.15
CA ARG A 131 8.61 -11.27 -8.64
C ARG A 131 10.04 -11.58 -9.04
N ALA A 132 10.50 -12.82 -8.91
CA ALA A 132 11.89 -13.17 -9.14
C ALA A 132 12.33 -12.91 -10.59
N GLN A 133 11.48 -13.20 -11.58
CA GLN A 133 11.78 -12.89 -12.97
C GLN A 133 11.90 -11.38 -13.21
N TRP A 134 11.07 -10.57 -12.55
CA TRP A 134 11.15 -9.12 -12.63
C TRP A 134 12.43 -8.58 -11.96
N ALA A 135 12.78 -9.13 -10.79
CA ALA A 135 14.04 -8.84 -10.10
C ALA A 135 15.27 -9.13 -10.97
N LEU A 136 15.29 -10.31 -11.59
CA LEU A 136 16.36 -10.72 -12.49
C LEU A 136 16.48 -9.78 -13.68
N GLN A 137 15.36 -9.37 -14.28
CA GLN A 137 15.36 -8.39 -15.36
C GLN A 137 15.90 -7.03 -14.90
N LEU A 138 15.50 -6.55 -13.72
CA LEU A 138 16.01 -5.29 -13.16
C LEU A 138 17.53 -5.37 -12.95
N ARG A 139 18.01 -6.49 -12.39
CA ARG A 139 19.45 -6.76 -12.22
C ARG A 139 20.18 -6.76 -13.56
N GLN A 140 19.70 -7.50 -14.56
CA GLN A 140 20.36 -7.63 -15.86
C GLN A 140 20.35 -6.32 -16.68
N LEU A 141 19.31 -5.50 -16.54
CA LEU A 141 19.19 -4.24 -17.25
C LEU A 141 20.00 -3.13 -16.58
N HIS A 142 20.05 -3.10 -15.24
CA HIS A 142 20.63 -1.99 -14.49
C HIS A 142 21.97 -2.30 -13.84
N GLY A 143 22.38 -3.57 -13.69
CA GLY A 143 23.63 -3.97 -13.06
C GLY A 143 23.68 -3.66 -11.56
N VAL A 144 22.53 -3.48 -10.93
CA VAL A 144 22.41 -3.18 -9.49
C VAL A 144 22.13 -4.44 -8.70
N ALA A 145 22.49 -4.46 -7.42
CA ALA A 145 22.03 -5.50 -6.52
C ALA A 145 20.51 -5.38 -6.32
N VAL A 146 19.82 -6.51 -6.16
CA VAL A 146 18.36 -6.53 -5.97
C VAL A 146 18.03 -7.41 -4.77
N CYS A 147 17.28 -6.84 -3.82
CA CYS A 147 16.81 -7.48 -2.61
C CYS A 147 15.27 -7.54 -2.66
N LEU A 148 14.70 -8.75 -2.77
CA LEU A 148 13.26 -8.98 -2.78
C LEU A 148 12.78 -9.42 -1.41
N VAL A 149 11.87 -8.65 -0.81
CA VAL A 149 11.40 -8.86 0.55
C VAL A 149 10.01 -9.48 0.54
N ASP A 150 9.81 -10.58 1.25
CA ASP A 150 8.47 -11.04 1.63
C ASP A 150 8.15 -10.56 3.05
N TYR A 151 7.07 -9.79 3.18
CA TYR A 151 6.58 -9.36 4.49
C TYR A 151 6.02 -10.54 5.29
N ARG A 152 5.79 -10.32 6.58
CA ARG A 152 5.12 -11.27 7.46
C ARG A 152 3.80 -11.78 6.86
N GLY A 153 3.61 -13.09 6.93
CA GLY A 153 2.49 -13.82 6.31
C GLY A 153 2.67 -14.14 4.81
N TYR A 154 3.65 -13.56 4.12
CA TYR A 154 3.91 -13.80 2.70
C TYR A 154 5.10 -14.73 2.49
N GLY A 155 5.01 -15.62 1.50
CA GLY A 155 6.16 -16.36 0.96
C GLY A 155 6.95 -17.19 1.98
N GLY A 156 6.31 -17.63 3.05
CA GLY A 156 6.96 -18.40 4.12
C GLY A 156 7.67 -17.55 5.17
N SER A 157 7.48 -16.23 5.16
CA SER A 157 7.70 -15.36 6.32
C SER A 157 6.62 -15.61 7.38
N GLU A 158 6.98 -15.51 8.65
CA GLU A 158 6.09 -15.79 9.78
C GLU A 158 5.07 -14.66 10.02
N GLY A 159 4.14 -14.87 10.95
CA GLY A 159 3.21 -13.83 11.41
C GLY A 159 2.08 -13.49 10.43
N GLU A 160 1.37 -12.42 10.73
CA GLU A 160 0.19 -11.96 9.98
C GLU A 160 0.38 -10.52 9.51
N PRO A 161 -0.06 -10.18 8.28
CA PRO A 161 0.16 -8.87 7.71
C PRO A 161 -0.67 -7.79 8.43
N THR A 162 0.02 -6.73 8.82
CA THR A 162 -0.57 -5.50 9.39
C THR A 162 0.24 -4.31 8.89
N GLU A 163 -0.34 -3.10 8.86
CA GLU A 163 0.42 -1.90 8.46
C GLU A 163 1.66 -1.69 9.34
N ALA A 164 1.54 -1.83 10.66
CA ALA A 164 2.66 -1.69 11.58
C ALA A 164 3.72 -2.78 11.36
N GLY A 165 3.28 -4.02 11.17
CA GLY A 165 4.16 -5.16 10.97
C GLY A 165 4.94 -5.09 9.67
N MET A 166 4.28 -4.79 8.54
CA MET A 166 4.95 -4.64 7.25
C MET A 166 5.95 -3.47 7.23
N ARG A 167 5.75 -2.44 8.07
CA ARG A 167 6.74 -1.37 8.28
C ARG A 167 7.94 -1.87 9.09
N ALA A 168 7.72 -2.68 10.12
CA ALA A 168 8.84 -3.33 10.84
C ALA A 168 9.64 -4.26 9.93
N ASP A 169 8.95 -4.99 9.05
CA ASP A 169 9.58 -5.86 8.05
C ASP A 169 10.46 -5.08 7.07
N SER A 170 9.97 -3.93 6.59
CA SER A 170 10.72 -3.09 5.66
C SER A 170 11.95 -2.45 6.31
N ARG A 171 11.86 -2.04 7.58
CA ARG A 171 13.02 -1.60 8.37
C ARG A 171 14.05 -2.70 8.57
N ALA A 172 13.61 -3.91 8.93
CA ALA A 172 14.50 -5.05 9.13
C ALA A 172 15.28 -5.41 7.85
N ALA A 173 14.60 -5.44 6.71
CA ALA A 173 15.23 -5.69 5.42
C ALA A 173 16.24 -4.59 5.03
N LEU A 174 15.88 -3.31 5.24
CA LEU A 174 16.79 -2.18 4.98
C LEU A 174 18.03 -2.22 5.89
N LYS A 175 17.83 -2.49 7.18
CA LYS A 175 18.91 -2.63 8.16
C LYS A 175 19.87 -3.74 7.76
N TRP A 176 19.34 -4.93 7.47
CA TRP A 176 20.16 -6.07 7.01
C TRP A 176 20.98 -5.70 5.77
N LEU A 177 20.36 -5.04 4.79
CA LEU A 177 21.02 -4.64 3.55
C LEU A 177 22.18 -3.66 3.83
N ARG A 178 21.96 -2.65 4.68
CA ARG A 178 22.98 -1.67 5.08
C ARG A 178 24.12 -2.30 5.87
N GLU A 179 23.83 -3.18 6.82
CA GLU A 179 24.84 -3.74 7.72
C GLU A 179 25.67 -4.84 7.05
N THR A 180 25.02 -5.69 6.24
CA THR A 180 25.62 -6.89 5.65
C THR A 180 26.20 -6.62 4.27
N LYS A 181 25.45 -5.94 3.41
CA LYS A 181 25.85 -5.71 2.00
C LYS A 181 26.47 -4.34 1.76
N ARG A 182 26.25 -3.39 2.68
CA ARG A 182 26.85 -2.05 2.69
C ARG A 182 26.82 -1.33 1.34
N PRO A 183 25.66 -1.28 0.65
CA PRO A 183 25.57 -0.50 -0.58
C PRO A 183 25.77 0.99 -0.26
N GLU A 184 26.38 1.73 -1.19
CA GLU A 184 26.49 3.19 -1.07
C GLU A 184 25.18 3.89 -1.42
N LYS A 185 24.36 3.26 -2.28
CA LYS A 185 23.09 3.80 -2.73
C LYS A 185 21.96 2.82 -2.55
N ILE A 186 20.82 3.32 -2.07
CA ILE A 186 19.62 2.53 -1.82
C ILE A 186 18.45 3.08 -2.63
N VAL A 187 17.89 2.22 -3.47
CA VAL A 187 16.67 2.49 -4.23
C VAL A 187 15.53 1.68 -3.67
N LEU A 188 14.44 2.33 -3.28
CA LEU A 188 13.22 1.62 -2.91
C LEU A 188 12.34 1.46 -4.15
N LEU A 189 11.87 0.24 -4.40
CA LEU A 189 10.93 -0.07 -5.47
C LEU A 189 9.71 -0.77 -4.88
N GLY A 190 8.55 -0.14 -4.96
CA GLY A 190 7.29 -0.72 -4.49
C GLY A 190 6.33 -1.01 -5.63
N GLU A 191 5.58 -2.11 -5.53
CA GLU A 191 4.46 -2.44 -6.41
C GLU A 191 3.14 -2.47 -5.64
N SER A 192 2.10 -1.76 -6.11
CA SER A 192 0.76 -1.81 -5.50
C SER A 192 0.81 -1.52 -3.99
N ILE A 193 0.48 -2.47 -3.11
CA ILE A 193 0.61 -2.27 -1.65
C ILE A 193 2.06 -2.02 -1.20
N GLY A 194 3.04 -2.62 -1.89
CA GLY A 194 4.47 -2.38 -1.65
C GLY A 194 4.88 -0.92 -1.92
N THR A 195 4.09 -0.16 -2.68
CA THR A 195 4.29 1.29 -2.83
C THR A 195 4.04 2.01 -1.50
N CYS A 196 3.05 1.60 -0.74
CA CYS A 196 2.75 2.18 0.57
C CYS A 196 3.86 1.84 1.58
N VAL A 197 4.38 0.61 1.53
CA VAL A 197 5.52 0.19 2.35
C VAL A 197 6.77 1.01 2.01
N SER A 198 7.05 1.19 0.72
CA SER A 198 8.21 1.96 0.24
C SER A 198 8.12 3.44 0.64
N VAL A 199 6.93 4.05 0.53
CA VAL A 199 6.69 5.45 0.95
C VAL A 199 6.84 5.59 2.45
N ALA A 200 6.28 4.67 3.25
CA ALA A 200 6.41 4.70 4.70
C ALA A 200 7.87 4.55 5.15
N LEU A 201 8.61 3.62 4.55
CA LEU A 201 10.03 3.45 4.84
C LEU A 201 10.83 4.70 4.45
N ALA A 202 10.59 5.27 3.27
CA ALA A 202 11.27 6.50 2.85
C ALA A 202 10.95 7.71 3.74
N GLU A 203 9.74 7.78 4.32
CA GLU A 203 9.37 8.81 5.30
C GLU A 203 10.14 8.61 6.61
N GLU A 204 10.19 7.38 7.12
CA GLU A 204 10.89 7.01 8.37
C GLU A 204 12.39 7.29 8.30
N GLU A 205 13.01 7.00 7.15
CA GLU A 205 14.42 7.24 6.88
C GLU A 205 14.77 8.74 6.74
N GLY A 206 13.75 9.59 6.59
CA GLY A 206 13.91 11.03 6.47
C GLY A 206 14.61 11.49 5.18
N PRO A 207 14.83 12.82 5.05
CA PRO A 207 15.47 13.39 3.88
C PRO A 207 16.88 12.84 3.65
N GLY A 208 17.13 12.31 2.46
CA GLY A 208 18.43 11.74 2.07
C GLY A 208 18.72 10.34 2.63
N GLY A 209 17.80 9.73 3.37
CA GLY A 209 17.96 8.36 3.88
C GLY A 209 17.92 7.29 2.78
N VAL A 210 17.30 7.59 1.64
CA VAL A 210 17.31 6.75 0.42
C VAL A 210 17.65 7.59 -0.81
N ASP A 211 18.20 6.98 -1.85
CA ASP A 211 18.67 7.68 -3.06
C ASP A 211 17.55 7.89 -4.06
N ALA A 212 16.67 6.90 -4.22
CA ALA A 212 15.52 7.00 -5.11
C ALA A 212 14.33 6.18 -4.59
N LEU A 213 13.14 6.60 -4.99
CA LEU A 213 11.88 5.91 -4.72
C LEU A 213 11.13 5.70 -6.04
N ILE A 214 10.87 4.45 -6.39
CA ILE A 214 10.15 4.02 -7.58
C ILE A 214 8.84 3.36 -7.15
N LEU A 215 7.72 3.88 -7.63
CA LEU A 215 6.38 3.42 -7.27
C LEU A 215 5.68 2.90 -8.53
N ASN A 216 5.50 1.59 -8.62
CA ASN A 216 4.79 0.93 -9.71
C ASN A 216 3.33 0.65 -9.29
N ALA A 217 2.35 1.06 -10.09
CA ALA A 217 0.93 0.97 -9.74
C ALA A 217 0.61 1.56 -8.34
N ALA A 218 1.10 2.78 -8.09
CA ALA A 218 1.07 3.44 -6.79
C ALA A 218 -0.35 3.61 -6.22
N LEU A 219 -0.48 3.28 -4.93
CA LEU A 219 -1.69 3.52 -4.15
C LEU A 219 -1.56 4.86 -3.39
N THR A 220 -2.60 5.69 -3.46
CA THR A 220 -2.70 6.92 -2.68
C THR A 220 -2.99 6.62 -1.22
N SER A 221 -3.98 5.77 -0.96
CA SER A 221 -4.18 5.09 0.32
C SER A 221 -5.11 3.89 0.17
N ILE A 222 -5.04 2.93 1.11
CA ILE A 222 -6.06 1.87 1.17
C ILE A 222 -7.43 2.44 1.49
N THR A 223 -7.49 3.53 2.26
CA THR A 223 -8.75 4.23 2.54
C THR A 223 -9.43 4.73 1.27
N GLU A 224 -8.69 5.30 0.31
CA GLU A 224 -9.24 5.75 -0.97
C GLU A 224 -9.63 4.57 -1.87
N VAL A 225 -8.86 3.48 -1.87
CA VAL A 225 -9.24 2.25 -2.59
C VAL A 225 -10.56 1.71 -2.03
N ALA A 226 -10.68 1.56 -0.71
CA ALA A 226 -11.89 1.09 -0.06
C ALA A 226 -13.08 2.03 -0.35
N ALA A 227 -12.87 3.35 -0.33
CA ALA A 227 -13.91 4.33 -0.66
C ALA A 227 -14.38 4.26 -2.12
N SER A 228 -13.53 3.78 -3.04
CA SER A 228 -13.90 3.59 -4.44
C SER A 228 -14.74 2.33 -4.66
N ILE A 229 -14.55 1.29 -3.83
CA ILE A 229 -15.28 0.02 -3.88
C ILE A 229 -16.59 0.13 -3.08
N TYR A 230 -16.55 0.79 -1.92
CA TYR A 230 -17.68 0.97 -1.02
C TYR A 230 -17.99 2.46 -0.77
N PRO A 231 -18.53 3.20 -1.78
CA PRO A 231 -18.76 4.64 -1.66
C PRO A 231 -19.68 5.04 -0.50
N PHE A 232 -20.63 4.17 -0.15
CA PHE A 232 -21.58 4.39 0.96
C PHE A 232 -20.92 4.35 2.34
N LEU A 233 -19.75 3.71 2.48
CA LEU A 233 -18.96 3.68 3.73
C LEU A 233 -17.98 4.85 3.85
N LYS A 234 -17.82 5.67 2.80
CA LYS A 234 -16.87 6.79 2.78
C LYS A 234 -16.86 7.68 4.04
N PRO A 235 -18.00 8.10 4.63
CA PRO A 235 -17.98 8.96 5.82
C PRO A 235 -17.37 8.28 7.06
N CYS A 236 -17.44 6.96 7.16
CA CYS A 236 -16.96 6.21 8.33
C CYS A 236 -15.65 5.44 8.08
N LEU A 237 -15.19 5.26 6.83
CA LEU A 237 -13.99 4.47 6.51
C LEU A 237 -12.72 4.90 7.27
N LYS A 238 -12.50 6.21 7.47
CA LYS A 238 -11.33 6.70 8.22
C LYS A 238 -11.31 6.28 9.68
N LEU A 239 -12.49 6.04 10.26
CA LEU A 239 -12.66 5.60 11.65
C LEU A 239 -12.64 4.06 11.73
N LEU A 240 -13.17 3.38 10.71
CA LEU A 240 -13.33 1.92 10.69
C LEU A 240 -12.05 1.16 10.28
N LEU A 241 -11.26 1.72 9.36
CA LEU A 241 -10.04 1.07 8.88
C LEU A 241 -8.91 1.23 9.90
N ARG A 242 -8.34 0.10 10.30
CA ARG A 242 -7.15 0.02 11.16
C ARG A 242 -5.89 0.37 10.37
N ASP A 243 -5.76 -0.26 9.21
CA ASP A 243 -4.61 -0.13 8.33
C ASP A 243 -5.00 0.80 7.18
N LYS A 244 -4.48 2.03 7.20
CA LYS A 244 -4.92 3.13 6.32
C LYS A 244 -4.00 3.31 5.13
N TRP A 245 -2.70 3.04 5.35
CA TRP A 245 -1.63 3.22 4.37
C TRP A 245 -1.71 4.56 3.63
N ASP A 246 -1.67 5.67 4.37
CA ASP A 246 -1.80 7.02 3.79
C ASP A 246 -0.50 7.49 3.08
N SER A 247 -0.25 6.97 1.89
CA SER A 247 0.91 7.35 1.07
C SER A 247 0.84 8.82 0.63
N LEU A 248 -0.36 9.32 0.30
CA LEU A 248 -0.53 10.68 -0.19
C LEU A 248 -0.21 11.74 0.89
N GLY A 249 -0.57 11.48 2.14
CA GLY A 249 -0.17 12.33 3.28
C GLY A 249 1.33 12.28 3.58
N LYS A 250 1.99 11.16 3.31
CA LYS A 250 3.40 10.92 3.61
C LYS A 250 4.36 11.39 2.51
N ILE A 251 3.96 11.29 1.24
CA ILE A 251 4.85 11.49 0.09
C ILE A 251 5.51 12.88 0.04
N ASN A 252 4.85 13.91 0.59
CA ASN A 252 5.39 15.28 0.63
C ASN A 252 6.59 15.43 1.57
N LYS A 253 6.78 14.50 2.51
CA LYS A 253 7.91 14.47 3.44
C LYS A 253 9.09 13.67 2.88
N VAL A 254 8.84 12.81 1.89
CA VAL A 254 9.87 11.97 1.27
C VAL A 254 10.75 12.83 0.36
N ARG A 255 12.04 12.88 0.66
CA ARG A 255 13.05 13.61 -0.12
C ARG A 255 14.25 12.71 -0.39
N PRO A 256 14.28 11.98 -1.50
CA PRO A 256 15.42 11.13 -1.83
C PRO A 256 16.69 11.97 -2.04
N ARG A 257 17.87 11.37 -1.83
CA ARG A 257 19.19 12.03 -1.90
C ARG A 257 19.52 12.58 -3.30
N THR A 258 18.90 12.05 -4.35
CA THR A 258 19.36 12.24 -5.74
C THR A 258 19.58 13.70 -6.17
N GLU A 259 20.76 13.90 -6.78
CA GLU A 259 21.05 14.98 -7.73
C GLU A 259 19.99 15.05 -8.84
N PRO A 260 19.70 16.22 -9.42
CA PRO A 260 18.66 16.37 -10.44
C PRO A 260 18.88 15.40 -11.62
N CYS A 261 17.84 14.65 -11.98
CA CYS A 261 17.81 13.81 -13.18
C CYS A 261 18.06 14.68 -14.44
N GLN A 262 19.30 14.76 -14.93
CA GLN A 262 19.60 15.46 -16.17
C GLN A 262 19.03 14.77 -17.43
N HIS A 263 18.57 13.51 -17.35
CA HIS A 263 18.19 12.69 -18.51
C HIS A 263 16.69 12.31 -18.62
N ALA A 264 15.80 12.86 -17.77
CA ALA A 264 14.37 12.50 -17.80
C ALA A 264 13.58 13.11 -18.98
N THR A 265 14.24 13.70 -19.99
CA THR A 265 13.57 14.41 -21.11
C THR A 265 13.21 13.53 -22.32
N ARG A 266 13.50 12.23 -22.35
CA ARG A 266 13.09 11.38 -23.49
C ARG A 266 11.94 10.42 -23.15
N ARG A 267 10.73 10.96 -23.36
CA ARG A 267 9.43 10.33 -23.68
C ARG A 267 9.32 8.81 -23.40
N TRP A 268 8.71 8.46 -22.28
CA TRP A 268 7.80 7.31 -22.23
C TRP A 268 6.44 7.74 -22.77
N ARG A 269 6.01 7.14 -23.88
CA ARG A 269 4.86 7.58 -24.67
C ARG A 269 3.55 7.15 -23.99
N VAL A 270 3.06 7.95 -23.04
CA VAL A 270 1.67 7.82 -22.54
C VAL A 270 0.72 8.39 -23.61
N SER A 271 -0.32 7.61 -23.97
CA SER A 271 -1.30 7.98 -25.00
C SER A 271 -1.97 9.33 -24.70
N ARG A 272 -2.26 10.12 -25.75
CA ARG A 272 -2.75 11.52 -25.64
C ARG A 272 -4.00 11.67 -24.75
N ALA A 273 -4.84 10.63 -24.64
CA ALA A 273 -6.08 10.65 -23.86
C ALA A 273 -5.88 10.72 -22.32
N ARG A 274 -4.66 10.54 -21.80
CA ARG A 274 -4.38 10.58 -20.33
C ARG A 274 -3.57 11.80 -19.88
N ARG A 275 -3.31 12.77 -20.75
CA ARG A 275 -2.52 13.97 -20.42
C ARG A 275 -3.28 14.99 -19.57
N SER A 276 -4.56 15.17 -19.84
CA SER A 276 -5.40 16.16 -19.15
C SER A 276 -5.73 15.77 -17.70
N ALA A 277 -5.72 14.48 -17.39
CA ALA A 277 -6.05 14.02 -16.04
C ALA A 277 -4.88 14.20 -15.04
N LEU A 278 -3.62 14.19 -15.51
CA LEU A 278 -2.44 14.11 -14.64
C LEU A 278 -1.73 15.45 -14.38
N GLY A 279 -2.22 16.57 -14.90
CA GLY A 279 -1.62 17.89 -14.61
C GLY A 279 -0.13 18.02 -14.98
N CYS A 280 0.37 17.21 -15.92
CA CYS A 280 1.72 17.35 -16.46
C CYS A 280 1.72 18.42 -17.55
N GLU A 281 1.79 19.70 -17.16
CA GLU A 281 2.23 20.75 -18.08
C GLU A 281 3.75 20.77 -18.21
N SER A 282 4.20 20.99 -19.44
CA SER A 282 5.61 21.07 -19.81
C SER A 282 6.30 22.24 -19.14
N GLY A 283 7.29 21.94 -18.29
CA GLY A 283 8.23 22.93 -17.78
C GLY A 283 8.89 22.45 -16.49
N SER A 284 10.15 22.01 -16.58
CA SER A 284 11.22 21.96 -15.55
C SER A 284 10.84 21.66 -14.08
N ARG A 285 9.70 21.02 -13.80
CA ARG A 285 9.22 20.67 -12.47
C ARG A 285 9.18 19.13 -12.34
N PRO A 286 9.64 18.58 -11.21
CA PRO A 286 9.59 17.13 -10.99
C PRO A 286 8.14 16.64 -11.04
N CYS A 287 7.94 15.40 -11.50
CA CYS A 287 6.69 14.64 -11.36
C CYS A 287 6.42 14.37 -9.87
N VAL A 288 6.07 15.41 -9.14
CA VAL A 288 5.46 15.33 -7.82
C VAL A 288 3.99 15.04 -8.08
N LEU A 289 3.43 14.08 -7.35
CA LEU A 289 1.98 13.97 -7.15
C LEU A 289 1.49 15.30 -6.56
N ARG A 290 1.20 16.28 -7.41
CA ARG A 290 0.50 17.49 -6.99
C ARG A 290 -0.95 17.08 -6.73
N SER A 291 -1.45 17.49 -5.56
CA SER A 291 -2.88 17.61 -5.27
C SER A 291 -3.58 18.16 -6.52
N ALA A 292 -4.32 17.30 -7.22
CA ALA A 292 -4.91 17.63 -8.50
C ALA A 292 -6.04 18.66 -8.31
N ALA A 293 -6.00 19.73 -9.13
CA ALA A 293 -7.22 20.38 -9.61
C ALA A 293 -8.17 19.30 -10.18
N PRO A 294 -9.49 19.51 -10.22
CA PRO A 294 -10.49 18.47 -10.04
C PRO A 294 -10.43 17.39 -11.14
N MET A 295 -9.67 16.33 -10.86
CA MET A 295 -9.61 15.10 -11.65
C MET A 295 -10.86 14.27 -11.32
N GLU A 296 -11.54 13.74 -12.36
CA GLU A 296 -12.77 12.97 -12.26
C GLU A 296 -12.69 11.86 -11.20
N ARG A 297 -13.78 11.67 -10.45
CA ARG A 297 -13.83 10.89 -9.19
C ARG A 297 -13.38 9.42 -9.30
N ARG A 298 -13.24 8.85 -10.51
CA ARG A 298 -12.87 7.44 -10.74
C ARG A 298 -11.36 7.15 -10.84
N THR A 299 -10.50 8.16 -11.01
CA THR A 299 -9.05 7.95 -11.29
C THR A 299 -8.11 8.23 -10.12
N ARG A 300 -8.63 8.68 -8.96
CA ARG A 300 -7.78 9.05 -7.80
C ARG A 300 -7.04 7.88 -7.13
N ALA A 301 -7.53 6.65 -7.27
CA ALA A 301 -7.06 5.53 -6.45
C ALA A 301 -5.76 4.85 -6.95
N ARG A 302 -5.31 5.09 -8.20
CA ARG A 302 -4.16 4.39 -8.80
C ARG A 302 -3.37 5.25 -9.78
N ALA A 303 -2.05 5.37 -9.60
CA ALA A 303 -1.13 5.96 -10.57
C ALA A 303 -0.25 4.86 -11.22
N SER A 304 -0.07 4.87 -12.55
CA SER A 304 0.53 3.71 -13.26
C SER A 304 2.03 3.51 -12.99
N CYS A 305 2.85 4.56 -12.89
CA CYS A 305 4.24 4.47 -12.43
C CYS A 305 4.74 5.88 -12.10
N CYS A 306 5.37 6.07 -10.93
CA CYS A 306 5.93 7.34 -10.48
C CYS A 306 7.36 7.12 -9.96
N VAL A 307 8.29 7.99 -10.37
CA VAL A 307 9.64 8.05 -9.82
C VAL A 307 9.76 9.36 -9.05
N VAL A 308 10.15 9.28 -7.78
CA VAL A 308 10.41 10.45 -6.94
C VAL A 308 11.92 10.62 -6.82
N CYS A 309 12.41 11.80 -7.21
CA CYS A 309 13.82 12.20 -7.15
C CYS A 309 14.00 13.45 -6.28
N GLY A 310 15.20 13.62 -5.70
CA GLY A 310 15.57 14.77 -4.87
C GLY A 310 15.64 16.10 -5.64
N ARG A 311 15.59 17.22 -4.89
CA ARG A 311 15.90 18.58 -5.37
C ARG A 311 17.13 19.10 -4.62
N ARG A 312 18.13 19.65 -5.32
CA ARG A 312 19.06 20.62 -4.72
C ARG A 312 18.30 21.94 -4.51
N GLY A 313 18.29 22.45 -3.28
CA GLY A 313 17.99 23.86 -3.04
C GLY A 313 19.18 24.66 -3.54
N THR A 314 19.00 25.47 -4.59
CA THR A 314 19.92 26.58 -4.84
C THR A 314 19.71 27.58 -3.72
N ALA A 315 20.59 27.60 -2.73
CA ALA A 315 20.82 28.82 -1.97
C ALA A 315 21.34 29.83 -2.99
N ALA A 316 20.43 30.66 -3.52
CA ALA A 316 20.84 31.88 -4.19
C ALA A 316 21.34 32.81 -3.07
N ASN A 317 22.67 32.88 -2.91
CA ASN A 317 23.26 34.08 -2.33
C ASN A 317 22.92 35.21 -3.29
N GLY A 318 22.12 36.16 -2.80
CA GLY A 318 21.85 37.46 -3.37
C GLY A 318 21.72 38.44 -2.22
#